data_AF-A0A7C1ZMR0-F1
#
_entry.id   AF-A0A7C1ZMR0-F1
#
_cell.length_a   1.000
_cell.length_b   1.000
_cell.length_c   1.000
_cell.angle_alpha   90.00
_cell.angle_beta   90.00
_cell.angle_gamma   90.00
#
_symmetry.space_group_name_H-M   'P 1'
#
loop_
_entity.id
_entity.type
_entity.pdbx_description
1 polymer ?
#
loop_
_entity_poly.entity_id
_entity_poly.type
_entity_poly.pdbx_seq_one_letter_code
_entity_poly.pdbx_strand_id
1 'polypeptide(L)'
;MISTILITAFIVGYLVRLWYVMDMYLSDYWAVEYSIMESKKMHYMWLMRGVKKFVARDHMGALYDFNEAYIHKPYDLKILFNLSANYFVLGDIVKAREFLKKAQENVYDELESEVNPAFKSLEDMIKVVEEAKAKGETQVKIDLSKVMIVK
;
A
#
# COMPACT_ATOMS: atom_id res chain seq x y z
N MET A 1 42.86 -29.57 21.61
CA MET A 1 42.97 -28.13 21.30
C MET A 1 42.35 -27.79 19.94
N ILE A 2 42.63 -28.55 18.87
CA ILE A 2 42.01 -28.34 17.54
C ILE A 2 40.49 -28.64 17.54
N SER A 3 40.07 -29.69 18.24
CA SER A 3 38.65 -30.08 18.36
C SER A 3 37.78 -29.01 19.04
N THR A 4 38.29 -28.36 20.08
CA THR A 4 37.58 -27.27 20.77
C THR A 4 37.41 -26.04 19.88
N ILE A 5 38.43 -25.69 19.08
CA ILE A 5 38.36 -24.56 18.15
C ILE A 5 37.31 -24.80 17.05
N LEU A 6 37.26 -26.03 16.51
CA LEU A 6 36.26 -26.41 15.50
C LEU A 6 34.83 -26.38 16.04
N ILE A 7 34.60 -26.88 17.26
CA ILE A 7 33.28 -26.84 17.90
C ILE A 7 32.84 -25.39 18.14
N THR A 8 33.72 -24.55 18.67
CA THR A 8 33.42 -23.12 18.88
C THR A 8 33.12 -22.41 17.57
N ALA A 9 33.89 -22.66 16.51
CA ALA A 9 33.63 -22.08 15.18
C ALA A 9 32.25 -22.50 14.63
N PHE A 10 31.86 -23.77 14.81
CA PHE A 10 30.57 -24.27 14.36
C PHE A 10 29.40 -23.64 15.14
N ILE A 11 29.54 -23.51 16.47
CA ILE A 11 28.54 -22.86 17.32
C ILE A 11 28.39 -21.38 16.93
N VAL A 12 29.50 -20.66 16.75
CA VAL A 12 29.47 -19.25 16.35
C VAL A 12 28.83 -19.08 14.97
N GLY A 13 29.20 -19.91 13.99
CA GLY A 13 28.58 -19.90 12.66
C GLY A 13 27.09 -20.19 12.70
N TYR A 14 26.66 -21.14 13.54
CA TYR A 14 25.25 -21.44 13.75
C TYR A 14 24.50 -20.26 14.39
N LEU A 15 25.07 -19.62 15.41
CA LEU A 15 24.45 -18.47 16.09
C LEU A 15 24.32 -17.26 15.17
N VAL A 16 25.33 -16.96 14.33
CA VAL A 16 25.25 -15.87 13.34
C VAL A 16 24.14 -16.17 12.32
N ARG A 17 24.04 -17.40 11.83
CA ARG A 17 22.99 -17.81 10.91
C ARG A 17 21.61 -17.73 11.55
N LEU A 18 21.48 -18.19 12.80
CA LEU A 18 20.22 -18.13 13.55
C LEU A 18 19.80 -16.67 13.78
N TRP A 19 20.73 -15.79 14.13
CA TRP A 19 20.45 -14.36 14.31
C TRP A 19 19.98 -13.71 13.00
N TYR A 20 20.64 -14.00 11.88
CA TYR A 20 20.21 -13.55 10.56
C TYR A 20 18.81 -14.05 10.20
N VAL A 21 18.51 -15.33 10.46
CA VAL A 21 17.18 -15.90 10.23
C VAL A 21 16.14 -15.25 11.15
N MET A 22 16.46 -14.99 12.41
CA MET A 22 15.56 -14.29 13.33
C MET A 22 15.28 -12.85 12.88
N ASP A 23 16.29 -12.12 12.43
CA ASP A 23 16.14 -10.77 11.89
C ASP A 23 15.30 -10.78 10.60
N MET A 24 15.46 -11.82 9.77
CA MET A 24 14.62 -12.08 8.60
C MET A 24 13.15 -12.26 8.98
N TYR A 25 12.83 -13.05 10.02
CA TYR A 25 11.45 -13.23 10.49
C TYR A 25 10.87 -12.00 11.21
N LEU A 26 11.71 -11.16 11.82
CA LEU A 26 11.31 -9.89 12.41
C LEU A 26 11.05 -8.81 11.35
N SER A 27 11.68 -8.94 10.18
CA SER A 27 11.45 -8.04 9.06
C SER A 27 10.10 -8.34 8.40
N ASP A 28 9.19 -7.37 8.49
CA ASP A 28 7.92 -7.36 7.77
C ASP A 28 8.06 -7.68 6.27
N TYR A 29 9.21 -7.33 5.68
CA TYR A 29 9.49 -7.56 4.27
C TYR A 29 9.46 -9.06 3.91
N TRP A 30 10.20 -9.90 4.65
CA TRP A 30 10.34 -11.32 4.31
C TRP A 30 9.08 -12.12 4.60
N ALA A 31 8.35 -11.77 5.67
CA ALA A 31 7.05 -12.37 5.95
C ALA A 31 6.05 -12.09 4.81
N VAL A 32 6.09 -10.89 4.25
CA VAL A 32 5.25 -10.50 3.11
C VAL A 32 5.70 -11.19 1.82
N GLU A 33 6.99 -11.19 1.47
CA GLU A 33 7.50 -11.87 0.26
C GLU A 33 7.22 -13.38 0.28
N TYR A 34 7.48 -14.05 1.40
CA TYR A 34 7.18 -15.48 1.55
C TYR A 34 5.68 -15.76 1.39
N SER A 35 4.84 -14.92 2.02
CA SER A 35 3.38 -15.06 1.94
C SER A 35 2.83 -14.82 0.53
N ILE A 36 3.46 -13.93 -0.24
CA ILE A 36 3.14 -13.69 -1.66
C ILE A 36 3.50 -14.93 -2.50
N MET A 37 4.64 -15.56 -2.23
CA MET A 37 5.11 -16.72 -2.98
C MET A 37 4.29 -18.01 -2.74
N GLU A 38 3.70 -18.18 -1.55
CA GLU A 38 3.08 -19.46 -1.16
C GLU A 38 1.54 -19.52 -1.25
N SER A 39 0.81 -18.41 -1.46
CA SER A 39 -0.63 -18.38 -1.09
C SER A 39 -1.62 -17.73 -2.05
N LYS A 40 -2.80 -18.37 -2.16
CA LYS A 40 -4.06 -17.93 -2.80
C LYS A 40 -4.64 -16.62 -2.20
N LYS A 41 -4.09 -16.08 -1.10
CA LYS A 41 -4.43 -14.77 -0.49
C LYS A 41 -3.43 -13.65 -0.82
N MET A 42 -2.69 -13.80 -1.92
CA MET A 42 -1.69 -12.86 -2.46
C MET A 42 -2.10 -11.38 -2.39
N HIS A 43 -3.33 -11.02 -2.79
CA HIS A 43 -3.79 -9.62 -2.89
C HIS A 43 -3.75 -8.81 -1.58
N TYR A 44 -4.06 -9.41 -0.43
CA TYR A 44 -4.07 -8.69 0.85
C TYR A 44 -2.66 -8.32 1.30
N MET A 45 -1.67 -9.17 1.01
CA MET A 45 -0.27 -8.88 1.34
C MET A 45 0.28 -7.74 0.47
N TRP A 46 -0.04 -7.75 -0.83
CA TRP A 46 0.23 -6.64 -1.73
C TRP A 46 -0.42 -5.34 -1.26
N LEU A 47 -1.71 -5.38 -0.89
CA LEU A 47 -2.41 -4.24 -0.32
C LEU A 47 -1.68 -3.68 0.90
N MET A 48 -1.38 -4.51 1.90
CA MET A 48 -0.74 -4.06 3.15
C MET A 48 0.68 -3.53 2.92
N ARG A 49 1.44 -4.11 1.99
CA ARG A 49 2.76 -3.59 1.61
C ARG A 49 2.64 -2.23 0.92
N GLY A 50 1.68 -2.08 0.02
CA GLY A 50 1.37 -0.81 -0.64
C GLY A 50 0.97 0.27 0.37
N VAL A 51 0.16 -0.07 1.38
CA VAL A 51 -0.17 0.86 2.48
C VAL A 51 1.10 1.32 3.21
N LYS A 52 2.00 0.40 3.57
CA LYS A 52 3.24 0.75 4.26
C LYS A 52 4.12 1.68 3.42
N LYS A 53 4.28 1.38 2.13
CA LYS A 53 5.03 2.23 1.20
C LYS A 53 4.40 3.60 1.01
N PHE A 54 3.06 3.67 0.93
CA PHE A 54 2.37 4.95 0.83
C PHE A 54 2.59 5.82 2.07
N VAL A 55 2.49 5.23 3.26
CA VAL A 55 2.79 5.92 4.53
C VAL A 55 4.26 6.36 4.58
N ALA A 56 5.17 5.56 4.03
CA ALA A 56 6.58 5.91 3.85
C ALA A 56 6.84 6.92 2.71
N ARG A 57 5.79 7.44 2.05
CA ARG A 57 5.83 8.36 0.90
C ARG A 57 6.47 7.80 -0.36
N ASP A 58 6.66 6.49 -0.43
CA ASP A 58 7.01 5.78 -1.66
C ASP A 58 5.74 5.50 -2.47
N HIS A 59 5.19 6.56 -3.08
CA HIS A 59 3.92 6.48 -3.81
C HIS A 59 4.02 5.61 -5.07
N MET A 60 5.18 5.63 -5.76
CA MET A 60 5.42 4.78 -6.93
C MET A 60 5.53 3.30 -6.56
N GLY A 61 6.27 2.97 -5.50
CA GLY A 61 6.34 1.60 -5.00
C GLY A 61 5.01 1.11 -4.43
N ALA A 62 4.24 2.00 -3.78
CA ALA A 62 2.88 1.69 -3.34
C ALA A 62 1.93 1.46 -4.52
N LEU A 63 2.07 2.21 -5.62
CA LEU A 63 1.26 2.05 -6.81
C LEU A 63 1.50 0.67 -7.44
N TYR A 64 2.76 0.24 -7.54
CA TYR A 64 3.10 -1.12 -8.00
C TYR A 64 2.37 -2.17 -7.15
N ASP A 65 2.49 -2.07 -5.83
CA ASP A 65 1.88 -3.05 -4.92
C ASP A 65 0.34 -3.04 -4.98
N PHE A 66 -0.29 -1.88 -5.09
CA PHE A 66 -1.74 -1.79 -5.25
C PHE A 66 -2.21 -2.35 -6.60
N ASN A 67 -1.44 -2.17 -7.69
CA ASN A 67 -1.76 -2.76 -8.99
C ASN A 67 -1.69 -4.29 -8.95
N GLU A 68 -0.67 -4.86 -8.30
CA GLU A 68 -0.61 -6.31 -8.08
C GLU A 68 -1.81 -6.81 -7.28
N ALA A 69 -2.20 -6.10 -6.21
CA ALA A 69 -3.40 -6.42 -5.45
C ALA A 69 -4.67 -6.38 -6.34
N TYR A 70 -4.78 -5.37 -7.21
CA TYR A 70 -5.90 -5.16 -8.12
C TYR A 70 -6.05 -6.26 -9.17
N ILE A 71 -4.93 -6.76 -9.72
CA ILE A 71 -4.95 -7.87 -10.70
C ILE A 71 -5.67 -9.10 -10.12
N HIS A 72 -5.50 -9.35 -8.82
CA HIS A 72 -6.12 -10.50 -8.15
C HIS A 72 -7.53 -10.23 -7.63
N LYS A 73 -7.82 -8.99 -7.22
CA LYS A 73 -9.13 -8.58 -6.68
C LYS A 73 -9.54 -7.21 -7.24
N PRO A 74 -10.01 -7.17 -8.50
CA PRO A 74 -10.28 -5.90 -9.19
C PRO A 74 -11.50 -5.13 -8.66
N TYR A 75 -12.32 -5.76 -7.83
CA TYR A 75 -13.54 -5.17 -7.26
C TYR A 75 -13.46 -4.99 -5.74
N ASP A 76 -12.27 -5.16 -5.16
CA ASP A 76 -12.08 -4.93 -3.73
C ASP A 76 -12.08 -3.44 -3.42
N LEU A 77 -12.98 -3.04 -2.52
CA LEU A 77 -13.20 -1.67 -2.11
C LEU A 77 -11.92 -0.96 -1.64
N LYS A 78 -11.12 -1.65 -0.82
CA LYS A 78 -9.90 -1.07 -0.21
C LYS A 78 -8.83 -0.87 -1.27
N ILE A 79 -8.66 -1.85 -2.15
CA ILE A 79 -7.71 -1.76 -3.27
C ILE A 79 -8.09 -0.61 -4.21
N LEU A 80 -9.36 -0.52 -4.61
CA LEU A 80 -9.85 0.54 -5.49
C LEU A 80 -9.67 1.93 -4.88
N PHE A 81 -10.05 2.11 -3.61
CA PHE A 81 -9.88 3.39 -2.92
C PHE A 81 -8.41 3.77 -2.77
N ASN A 82 -7.54 2.82 -2.39
CA ASN A 82 -6.11 3.08 -2.22
C ASN A 82 -5.41 3.40 -3.55
N LEU A 83 -5.83 2.77 -4.66
CA LEU A 83 -5.38 3.16 -6.00
C LEU A 83 -5.78 4.60 -6.33
N SER A 84 -7.04 4.97 -6.06
CA SER A 84 -7.52 6.34 -6.26
C SER A 84 -6.69 7.36 -5.48
N ALA A 85 -6.52 7.13 -4.18
CA ALA A 85 -5.73 7.98 -3.30
C ALA A 85 -4.27 8.10 -3.77
N ASN A 86 -3.68 6.99 -4.24
CA ASN A 86 -2.31 6.98 -4.75
C ASN A 86 -2.16 7.76 -6.07
N TYR A 87 -3.04 7.52 -7.04
CA TYR A 87 -3.05 8.29 -8.29
C TYR A 87 -3.29 9.78 -8.05
N PHE A 88 -4.13 10.14 -7.08
CA PHE A 88 -4.33 11.53 -6.68
C PHE A 88 -3.03 12.17 -6.20
N VAL A 89 -2.30 11.50 -5.31
CA VAL A 89 -1.01 11.98 -4.79
C VAL A 89 0.05 12.07 -5.91
N LEU A 90 0.02 11.15 -6.87
CA LEU A 90 0.89 11.18 -8.05
C LEU A 90 0.47 12.24 -9.09
N GLY A 91 -0.67 12.92 -8.89
CA GLY A 91 -1.18 13.96 -9.78
C GLY A 91 -1.95 13.45 -11.00
N ASP A 92 -2.19 12.14 -11.12
CA ASP A 92 -3.04 11.55 -12.16
C ASP A 92 -4.52 11.62 -11.73
N ILE A 93 -5.08 12.83 -11.81
CA ILE A 93 -6.44 13.12 -11.36
C ILE A 93 -7.50 12.31 -12.14
N VAL A 94 -7.24 12.03 -13.42
CA VAL A 94 -8.15 11.27 -14.28
C VAL A 94 -8.30 9.85 -13.75
N LYS A 95 -7.18 9.16 -13.49
CA LYS A 95 -7.23 7.81 -12.92
C LYS A 95 -7.72 7.81 -11.49
N ALA A 96 -7.36 8.81 -10.68
CA ALA A 96 -7.87 8.94 -9.33
C ALA A 96 -9.41 8.94 -9.32
N ARG A 97 -10.03 9.78 -10.17
CA ARG A 97 -11.48 9.84 -10.31
C ARG A 97 -12.08 8.52 -10.81
N GLU A 98 -11.44 7.87 -11.78
CA GLU A 98 -11.89 6.58 -12.30
C GLU A 98 -11.94 5.51 -11.19
N PHE A 99 -10.86 5.36 -10.42
CA PHE A 99 -10.79 4.37 -9.35
C PHE A 99 -11.68 4.74 -8.16
N LEU A 100 -11.85 6.03 -7.84
CA LEU A 100 -12.79 6.47 -6.81
C LEU A 100 -14.22 6.07 -7.14
N LYS A 101 -14.64 6.30 -8.40
CA LYS A 101 -15.96 5.91 -8.86
C LYS A 101 -16.16 4.39 -8.77
N LYS A 102 -15.18 3.61 -9.22
CA LYS A 102 -15.22 2.14 -9.07
C LYS A 102 -15.33 1.74 -7.61
N ALA A 103 -14.60 2.39 -6.69
CA ALA A 103 -14.69 2.10 -5.27
C ALA A 103 -16.11 2.36 -4.74
N GLN A 104 -16.71 3.49 -5.07
CA GLN A 104 -18.09 3.85 -4.68
C GLN A 104 -19.13 2.85 -5.21
N GLU A 105 -18.95 2.36 -6.44
CA GLU A 105 -19.84 1.34 -7.03
C GLU A 105 -19.73 -0.04 -6.36
N ASN A 106 -18.64 -0.30 -5.61
CA ASN A 106 -18.37 -1.59 -4.95
C ASN A 106 -18.42 -1.48 -3.42
N VAL A 107 -19.12 -0.47 -2.90
CA VAL A 107 -19.40 -0.34 -1.46
C VAL A 107 -20.43 -1.38 -1.06
N TYR A 108 -20.16 -2.11 0.02
CA TYR A 108 -21.15 -2.95 0.68
C TYR A 108 -21.97 -2.08 1.64
N ASP A 109 -23.30 -2.21 1.64
CA ASP A 109 -24.23 -1.40 2.44
C ASP A 109 -23.81 -1.28 3.92
N GLU A 110 -23.25 -2.35 4.49
CA GLU A 110 -22.78 -2.41 5.87
C GLU A 110 -21.57 -1.50 6.15
N LEU A 111 -20.72 -1.25 5.16
CA LEU A 111 -19.50 -0.46 5.28
C LEU A 111 -19.70 1.00 4.88
N GLU A 112 -20.84 1.34 4.27
CA GLU A 112 -21.11 2.65 3.67
C GLU A 112 -20.88 3.81 4.66
N SER A 113 -21.41 3.69 5.88
CA SER A 113 -21.26 4.74 6.90
C SER A 113 -19.81 4.99 7.35
N GLU A 114 -18.96 3.97 7.27
CA GLU A 114 -17.55 4.03 7.65
C GLU A 114 -16.67 4.65 6.55
N VAL A 115 -16.94 4.30 5.29
CA VAL A 115 -16.10 4.71 4.14
C VAL A 115 -16.51 6.04 3.51
N ASN A 116 -17.78 6.45 3.67
CA ASN A 116 -18.29 7.69 3.08
C ASN A 116 -17.52 8.95 3.46
N PRO A 117 -17.08 9.16 4.71
CA PRO A 117 -16.23 10.29 5.05
C PRO A 117 -14.92 10.31 4.25
N ALA A 118 -14.35 9.14 3.97
CA ALA A 118 -13.12 9.01 3.21
C ALA A 118 -13.30 9.30 1.72
N PHE A 119 -14.39 8.81 1.13
CA PHE A 119 -14.74 9.16 -0.24
C PHE A 119 -14.99 10.65 -0.39
N LYS A 120 -15.80 11.23 0.48
CA LYS A 120 -16.13 12.66 0.42
C LYS A 120 -14.88 13.52 0.53
N SER A 121 -14.00 13.20 1.49
CA SER A 121 -12.72 13.90 1.65
C SER A 121 -11.88 13.88 0.38
N LEU A 122 -11.71 12.70 -0.24
CA LEU A 122 -10.91 12.57 -1.46
C LEU A 122 -11.59 13.22 -2.67
N GLU A 123 -12.92 13.12 -2.78
CA GLU A 123 -13.71 13.76 -3.84
C GLU A 123 -13.61 15.29 -3.77
N ASP A 124 -13.74 15.87 -2.57
CA ASP A 124 -13.59 17.31 -2.35
C ASP A 124 -12.18 17.78 -2.77
N MET A 125 -11.13 17.01 -2.43
CA MET A 125 -9.77 17.31 -2.86
C MET A 125 -9.59 17.24 -4.38
N ILE A 126 -10.11 16.20 -5.03
CA ILE A 126 -10.07 16.07 -6.50
C ILE A 126 -10.78 17.26 -7.15
N LYS A 127 -11.95 17.64 -6.66
CA LYS A 127 -12.74 18.75 -7.19
C LYS A 127 -11.98 20.07 -7.11
N VAL A 128 -11.30 20.35 -6.01
CA VAL A 128 -10.45 21.54 -5.86
C VAL A 128 -9.37 21.60 -6.95
N VAL A 129 -8.73 20.47 -7.27
CA VAL A 129 -7.72 20.42 -8.35
C VAL A 129 -8.33 20.68 -9.71
N GLU A 130 -9.48 20.06 -9.99
CA GLU A 130 -10.15 20.23 -11.27
C GLU A 130 -10.63 21.66 -11.49
N GLU A 131 -11.21 22.29 -10.47
CA GLU A 131 -11.64 23.68 -10.54
C GLU A 131 -10.46 24.63 -10.76
N ALA A 132 -9.36 24.41 -10.05
CA ALA A 132 -8.14 25.18 -10.24
C ALA A 132 -7.58 25.00 -11.67
N LYS A 133 -7.55 23.75 -12.17
CA LYS A 133 -7.12 23.45 -13.54
C LYS A 133 -8.05 24.10 -14.59
N ALA A 134 -9.36 24.11 -14.34
CA ALA A 134 -10.34 24.78 -15.21
C ALA A 134 -10.17 26.31 -15.23
N LYS A 135 -9.69 26.89 -14.12
CA LYS A 135 -9.31 28.31 -14.03
C LYS A 135 -7.94 28.63 -14.66
N GLY A 136 -7.23 27.61 -15.15
CA GLY A 136 -5.89 27.76 -15.72
C GLY A 136 -4.78 27.89 -14.68
N GLU A 137 -5.04 27.54 -13.42
CA GLU A 137 -4.03 27.54 -12.36
C GLU A 137 -3.02 26.41 -12.59
N THR A 138 -1.73 26.76 -12.52
CA THR A 138 -0.63 25.81 -12.76
C THR A 138 -0.16 25.11 -11.47
N GLN A 139 -0.59 25.60 -10.30
CA GLN A 139 -0.21 25.04 -9.01
C GLN A 139 -1.40 25.12 -8.04
N VAL A 140 -1.71 23.99 -7.42
CA VAL A 140 -2.78 23.88 -6.41
C VAL A 140 -2.15 23.43 -5.11
N LYS A 141 -2.32 24.22 -4.05
CA LYS A 141 -1.79 23.86 -2.73
C LYS A 141 -2.80 22.95 -2.02
N ILE A 142 -2.49 21.65 -1.98
CA ILE A 142 -3.31 20.65 -1.28
C ILE A 142 -2.49 20.06 -0.15
N ASP A 143 -3.16 19.86 0.98
CA ASP A 143 -2.58 19.14 2.09
C ASP A 143 -2.73 17.63 1.89
N LEU A 144 -1.70 17.01 1.30
CA LEU A 144 -1.65 15.58 1.03
C LEU A 144 -1.63 14.73 2.31
N SER A 145 -1.35 15.31 3.49
CA SER A 145 -1.39 14.56 4.76
C SER A 145 -2.80 14.13 5.17
N LYS A 146 -3.81 14.77 4.59
CA LYS A 146 -5.23 14.47 4.81
C LYS A 146 -5.75 13.36 3.90
N VAL A 147 -4.95 12.90 2.93
CA VAL A 147 -5.32 11.78 2.06
C VAL A 147 -5.30 10.51 2.89
N MET A 148 -6.46 9.89 3.03
CA MET A 148 -6.62 8.66 3.80
C MET A 148 -6.32 7.42 2.95
N ILE A 149 -5.87 6.37 3.62
CA ILE A 149 -5.73 5.02 3.06
C ILE A 149 -6.47 4.06 3.96
N VAL A 150 -7.16 3.09 3.34
CA VAL A 150 -7.92 2.07 4.04
C VAL A 150 -7.09 0.80 4.15
N LYS A 151 -7.04 0.20 5.35
CA LYS A 151 -6.33 -1.05 5.65
C LYS A 151 -7.31 -2.20 5.71
#